data_AF-A0A950XVI9-F1
#
_entry.id   AF-A0A950XVI9-F1
#
_cell.length_a   1.000
_cell.length_b   1.000
_cell.length_c   1.000
_cell.angle_alpha   90.00
_cell.angle_beta   90.00
_cell.angle_gamma   90.00
#
_symmetry.space_group_name_H-M   'P 1'
#
loop_
_entity.id
_entity.type
_entity.pdbx_description
1 polymer ?
#
loop_
_entity_poly.entity_id
_entity_poly.type
_entity_poly.pdbx_seq_one_letter_code
_entity_poly.pdbx_strand_id
1 'polypeptide(L)'
;MQTRLFWAAAVFAAFVMGQEGHPLVGSWHGNWGPNAKDRTDVTFVLNYDGKNITGLVNPGPDAGKVQNASLDAGNWGVHLEADLKDRSGKPVHVIIEGKIEDVTSVRRAIVGTWMQGSMKGDFKVTRDD
;
A
#
# COMPACT_ATOMS: atom_id res chain seq x y z
N MET A 1 57.31 -33.45 -17.09
CA MET A 1 56.03 -33.86 -17.67
C MET A 1 54.94 -33.05 -16.98
N GLN A 2 54.29 -32.13 -17.69
CA GLN A 2 53.26 -31.21 -17.17
C GLN A 2 51.94 -31.95 -16.97
N THR A 3 51.23 -31.70 -15.86
CA THR A 3 49.80 -32.02 -15.74
C THR A 3 49.06 -30.79 -15.23
N ARG A 4 48.03 -30.40 -15.98
CA ARG A 4 47.29 -29.13 -15.85
C ARG A 4 46.17 -29.18 -14.80
N LEU A 5 45.93 -28.00 -14.22
CA LEU A 5 44.73 -27.43 -13.58
C LEU A 5 43.38 -28.18 -13.76
N PHE A 6 42.53 -28.13 -12.73
CA PHE A 6 41.12 -27.71 -12.87
C PHE A 6 40.65 -26.96 -11.61
N TRP A 7 40.32 -25.68 -11.76
CA TRP A 7 39.55 -24.91 -10.79
C TRP A 7 38.06 -25.24 -10.99
N ALA A 8 37.38 -25.75 -9.96
CA ALA A 8 35.93 -25.85 -9.98
C ALA A 8 35.34 -24.50 -9.53
N ALA A 9 34.89 -23.69 -10.50
CA ALA A 9 34.07 -22.52 -10.21
C ALA A 9 32.63 -22.99 -9.96
N ALA A 10 32.19 -22.99 -8.70
CA ALA A 10 30.80 -23.19 -8.36
C ALA A 10 29.99 -21.94 -8.74
N VAL A 11 29.22 -22.02 -9.81
CA VAL A 11 28.21 -21.01 -10.15
C VAL A 11 27.05 -21.20 -9.19
N PHE A 12 26.99 -20.40 -8.13
CA PHE A 12 25.76 -20.24 -7.36
C PHE A 12 24.76 -19.46 -8.22
N ALA A 13 23.85 -20.17 -8.87
CA ALA A 13 22.64 -19.57 -9.40
C ALA A 13 21.81 -19.08 -8.20
N ALA A 14 21.90 -17.79 -7.89
CA ALA A 14 20.97 -17.16 -6.97
C ALA A 14 19.58 -17.21 -7.63
N PHE A 15 18.75 -18.14 -7.19
CA PHE A 15 17.31 -18.05 -7.40
C PHE A 15 16.84 -16.79 -6.66
N VAL A 16 16.74 -15.67 -7.38
CA VAL A 16 15.86 -14.58 -6.97
C VAL A 16 14.45 -15.14 -7.12
N MET A 17 13.96 -15.82 -6.08
CA MET A 17 12.53 -15.95 -5.92
C MET A 17 12.03 -14.52 -5.80
N GLY A 18 11.32 -14.05 -6.83
CA GLY A 18 10.55 -12.83 -6.72
C GLY A 18 9.60 -13.01 -5.55
N GLN A 19 9.99 -12.49 -4.39
CA GLN A 19 9.02 -12.14 -3.38
C GLN A 19 8.20 -11.05 -4.06
N GLU A 20 6.99 -11.42 -4.53
CA GLU A 20 5.92 -10.44 -4.53
C GLU A 20 5.93 -9.89 -3.11
N GLY A 21 6.50 -8.71 -2.91
CA GLY A 21 6.73 -8.14 -1.59
C GLY A 21 5.42 -8.05 -0.81
N HIS A 22 5.49 -7.59 0.44
CA HIS A 22 4.30 -7.48 1.28
C HIS A 22 3.10 -6.90 0.48
N PRO A 23 1.90 -7.53 0.50
CA PRO A 23 0.85 -7.28 -0.51
C PRO A 23 0.40 -5.83 -0.66
N LEU A 24 0.53 -5.05 0.41
CA LEU A 24 0.22 -3.62 0.45
C LEU A 24 1.33 -2.71 -0.12
N VAL A 25 2.54 -3.21 -0.34
CA VAL A 25 3.65 -2.40 -0.87
C VAL A 25 3.35 -1.96 -2.29
N GLY A 26 3.55 -0.67 -2.56
CA GLY A 26 3.36 -0.06 -3.87
C GLY A 26 2.73 1.31 -3.80
N SER A 27 2.55 1.90 -4.97
CA SER A 27 1.74 3.09 -5.17
C SER A 27 0.29 2.67 -5.45
N TRP A 28 -0.67 3.43 -4.93
CA TRP A 28 -2.09 3.14 -5.08
C TRP A 28 -2.84 4.42 -5.41
N HIS A 29 -3.76 4.36 -6.37
CA HIS A 29 -4.55 5.51 -6.80
C HIS A 29 -6.03 5.21 -6.85
N GLY A 30 -6.84 6.19 -6.46
CA GLY A 30 -8.28 6.12 -6.60
C GLY A 30 -8.95 7.27 -5.88
N ASN A 31 -10.11 7.02 -5.29
CA ASN A 31 -10.88 8.07 -4.64
C ASN A 31 -11.80 7.54 -3.54
N TRP A 32 -12.31 8.48 -2.75
CA TRP A 32 -13.32 8.23 -1.74
C TRP A 32 -14.39 9.32 -1.76
N GLY A 33 -15.54 9.05 -1.16
CA GLY A 33 -16.56 10.08 -1.00
C GLY A 33 -17.85 9.57 -0.37
N PRO A 34 -18.67 10.43 0.24
CA PRO A 34 -19.96 10.05 0.82
C PRO A 34 -20.98 9.61 -0.23
N ASN A 35 -20.78 10.00 -1.50
CA ASN A 35 -21.65 9.65 -2.62
C ASN A 35 -20.89 9.76 -3.96
N ALA A 36 -21.55 9.38 -5.06
CA ALA A 36 -20.94 9.38 -6.40
C ALA A 36 -20.63 10.77 -6.99
N LYS A 37 -21.24 11.84 -6.47
CA LYS A 37 -21.04 13.22 -6.95
C LYS A 37 -19.95 13.95 -6.19
N ASP A 38 -19.72 13.57 -4.93
CA ASP A 38 -18.72 14.17 -4.05
C ASP A 38 -17.54 13.22 -3.85
N ARG A 39 -16.64 13.16 -4.83
CA ARG A 39 -15.42 12.34 -4.75
C ARG A 39 -14.19 13.18 -4.46
N THR A 40 -13.25 12.61 -3.72
CA THR A 40 -11.91 13.15 -3.46
C THR A 40 -10.89 12.11 -3.85
N ASP A 41 -10.00 12.48 -4.77
CA ASP A 41 -8.91 11.62 -5.20
C ASP A 41 -7.89 11.42 -4.08
N VAL A 42 -7.28 10.25 -4.07
CA VAL A 42 -6.27 9.89 -3.08
C VAL A 42 -5.19 9.01 -3.69
N THR A 43 -3.96 9.29 -3.29
CA THR A 43 -2.78 8.49 -3.60
C THR A 43 -2.18 7.95 -2.30
N PHE A 44 -1.79 6.68 -2.31
CA PHE A 44 -0.94 6.12 -1.27
C PHE A 44 0.38 5.68 -1.86
N VAL A 45 1.46 5.85 -1.10
CA VAL A 45 2.73 5.15 -1.34
C VAL A 45 3.03 4.38 -0.08
N LEU A 46 2.81 3.07 -0.13
CA LEU A 46 2.94 2.15 1.00
C LEU A 46 4.21 1.33 0.86
N ASN A 47 4.85 1.07 2.00
CA ASN A 47 6.06 0.26 2.10
C ASN A 47 5.98 -0.68 3.32
N TYR A 48 6.85 -1.69 3.35
CA TYR A 48 6.98 -2.63 4.45
C TYR A 48 8.43 -2.71 4.89
N ASP A 49 8.70 -2.40 6.16
CA ASP A 49 10.07 -2.34 6.69
C ASP A 49 10.58 -3.69 7.23
N GLY A 50 9.82 -4.78 7.02
CA GLY A 50 10.07 -6.10 7.61
C GLY A 50 9.28 -6.35 8.90
N LYS A 51 8.58 -5.34 9.42
CA LYS A 51 7.75 -5.43 10.62
C LYS A 51 6.43 -4.66 10.50
N ASN A 52 6.48 -3.42 10.04
CA ASN A 52 5.35 -2.50 9.96
C ASN A 52 5.08 -2.10 8.52
N ILE A 53 3.80 -1.87 8.22
CA ILE A 53 3.39 -1.14 7.03
C ILE A 53 3.58 0.35 7.32
N THR A 54 4.30 1.03 6.44
CA THR A 54 4.58 2.46 6.51
C THR A 54 4.09 3.11 5.23
N GLY A 55 3.98 4.43 5.19
CA GLY A 55 3.68 5.10 3.94
C GLY A 55 3.28 6.55 4.06
N LEU A 56 2.97 7.11 2.89
CA LEU A 56 2.47 8.45 2.72
C LEU A 56 1.09 8.41 2.06
N VAL A 57 0.21 9.30 2.51
CA VAL A 57 -1.08 9.61 1.88
C VAL A 57 -0.94 10.97 1.21
N ASN A 58 -1.34 11.06 -0.06
CA ASN A 58 -1.20 12.22 -0.93
C ASN A 58 0.23 12.82 -0.88
N PRO A 59 1.25 12.11 -1.39
CA PRO A 59 2.64 12.55 -1.34
C PRO A 59 2.85 13.96 -1.91
N GLY A 60 3.66 14.76 -1.23
CA GLY A 60 3.90 16.17 -1.55
C GLY A 60 4.20 16.99 -0.28
N PRO A 61 4.22 18.32 -0.36
CA PRO A 61 4.48 19.20 0.79
C PRO A 61 3.51 19.00 1.97
N ASP A 62 2.29 18.53 1.69
CA ASP A 62 1.23 18.28 2.69
C ASP A 62 0.95 16.78 2.90
N ALA A 63 1.92 15.91 2.62
CA ALA A 63 1.76 14.47 2.77
C ALA A 63 1.37 14.08 4.21
N GLY A 64 0.31 13.29 4.31
CA GLY A 64 -0.03 12.59 5.55
C GLY A 64 0.85 11.37 5.74
N LYS A 65 1.26 11.09 6.97
CA LYS A 65 1.98 9.85 7.30
C LYS A 65 0.99 8.80 7.79
N VAL A 66 1.17 7.56 7.32
CA VAL A 66 0.49 6.40 7.89
C VAL A 66 1.01 6.18 9.31
N GLN A 67 0.11 6.18 10.28
CA GLN A 67 0.42 6.05 11.72
C GLN A 67 0.18 4.63 12.23
N ASN A 68 -0.91 4.02 11.77
CA ASN A 68 -1.28 2.65 12.09
C ASN A 68 -1.70 1.94 10.81
N ALA A 69 -1.26 0.69 10.65
CA ALA A 69 -1.58 -0.07 9.46
C ALA A 69 -1.48 -1.57 9.73
N SER A 70 -2.47 -2.33 9.26
CA SER A 70 -2.47 -3.78 9.37
C SER A 70 -3.10 -4.45 8.15
N LEU A 71 -2.66 -5.68 7.91
CA LEU A 71 -3.23 -6.61 6.93
C LEU A 71 -3.57 -7.91 7.64
N ASP A 72 -4.85 -8.30 7.61
CA ASP A 72 -5.28 -9.64 8.01
C ASP A 72 -5.15 -10.57 6.80
N ALA A 73 -4.14 -11.45 6.81
CA ALA A 73 -3.90 -12.40 5.73
C ALA A 73 -4.98 -13.48 5.60
N GLY A 74 -5.82 -13.69 6.62
CA GLY A 74 -6.88 -14.70 6.60
C GLY A 74 -8.09 -14.29 5.77
N ASN A 75 -8.41 -12.99 5.72
CA ASN A 75 -9.56 -12.46 4.99
C ASN A 75 -9.19 -11.31 4.02
N TRP A 76 -7.92 -10.94 3.94
CA TRP A 76 -7.39 -9.81 3.17
C TRP A 76 -7.88 -8.43 3.63
N GLY A 77 -8.28 -8.32 4.89
CA GLY A 77 -8.73 -7.08 5.53
C GLY A 77 -7.59 -6.11 5.75
N VAL A 78 -7.83 -4.84 5.48
CA VAL A 78 -6.85 -3.75 5.54
C VAL A 78 -7.40 -2.67 6.45
N HIS A 79 -6.61 -2.29 7.45
CA HIS A 79 -6.87 -1.14 8.30
C HIS A 79 -5.71 -0.15 8.15
N LEU A 80 -6.01 1.13 7.92
CA LEU A 80 -5.02 2.21 7.85
C LEU A 80 -5.53 3.44 8.61
N GLU A 81 -4.61 4.10 9.32
CA GLU A 81 -4.86 5.40 9.95
C GLU A 81 -3.79 6.40 9.53
N ALA A 82 -4.20 7.65 9.33
CA ALA A 82 -3.29 8.76 9.05
C ALA A 82 -3.87 10.08 9.57
N ASP A 83 -2.99 11.04 9.82
CA ASP A 83 -3.40 12.44 10.02
C ASP A 83 -3.12 13.21 8.73
N LEU A 84 -4.18 13.78 8.15
CA LEU A 84 -4.15 14.55 6.91
C LEU A 84 -4.51 16.02 7.18
N LYS A 85 -4.48 16.84 6.13
CA LYS A 85 -5.13 18.14 6.11
C LYS A 85 -6.43 18.06 5.30
N ASP A 86 -7.50 18.65 5.82
CA ASP A 86 -8.73 18.83 5.05
C ASP A 86 -8.57 19.94 3.98
N ARG A 87 -9.63 20.17 3.19
CA ARG A 87 -9.64 21.23 2.15
C ARG A 87 -9.42 22.65 2.70
N SER A 88 -9.63 22.86 4.00
CA SER A 88 -9.36 24.12 4.70
C SER A 88 -7.97 24.17 5.35
N GLY A 89 -7.13 23.15 5.13
CA GLY A 89 -5.79 23.05 5.69
C GLY A 89 -5.75 22.63 7.16
N LYS A 90 -6.88 22.26 7.76
CA LYS A 90 -6.95 21.84 9.16
C LYS A 90 -6.57 20.38 9.32
N PRO A 91 -5.87 20.01 10.40
CA PRO A 91 -5.54 18.61 10.65
C PRO A 91 -6.81 17.79 10.85
N VAL A 92 -6.83 16.59 10.28
CA VAL A 92 -7.95 15.67 10.39
C VAL A 92 -7.44 14.24 10.42
N HIS A 93 -7.90 13.48 11.41
CA HIS A 93 -7.61 12.05 11.52
C HIS A 93 -8.52 11.27 10.57
N VAL A 94 -7.93 10.33 9.84
CA VAL A 94 -8.64 9.45 8.91
C VAL A 94 -8.42 7.99 9.26
N ILE A 95 -9.48 7.20 9.13
CA ILE A 95 -9.48 5.75 9.32
C ILE A 95 -10.04 5.12 8.06
N ILE A 96 -9.32 4.11 7.55
CA ILE A 96 -9.69 3.37 6.35
C ILE A 96 -9.84 1.91 6.75
N GLU A 97 -11.00 1.35 6.45
CA GLU A 97 -11.32 -0.07 6.65
C GLU A 97 -11.67 -0.66 5.29
N GLY A 98 -10.88 -1.61 4.80
CA GLY A 98 -11.08 -2.18 3.48
C GLY A 98 -10.64 -3.62 3.36
N LYS A 99 -10.68 -4.12 2.13
CA LYS A 99 -10.25 -5.46 1.76
C LYS A 99 -9.50 -5.41 0.44
N ILE A 100 -8.44 -6.21 0.31
CA ILE A 100 -7.80 -6.43 -0.98
C ILE A 100 -8.72 -7.30 -1.85
N GLU A 101 -9.13 -6.75 -2.98
CA GLU A 101 -9.83 -7.46 -4.05
C GLU A 101 -8.85 -7.82 -5.17
N ASP A 102 -9.12 -8.91 -5.87
CA ASP A 102 -8.27 -9.43 -6.94
C ASP A 102 -6.81 -9.65 -6.50
N VAL A 103 -6.61 -10.24 -5.32
CA VAL A 103 -5.30 -10.35 -4.63
C VAL A 103 -4.16 -10.86 -5.52
N THR A 104 -4.42 -11.74 -6.48
CA THR A 104 -3.41 -12.29 -7.39
C THR A 104 -3.09 -11.37 -8.58
N SER A 105 -3.82 -10.26 -8.75
CA SER A 105 -3.60 -9.28 -9.79
C SER A 105 -2.55 -8.26 -9.38
N VAL A 106 -1.67 -7.88 -10.30
CA VAL A 106 -0.77 -6.72 -10.12
C VAL A 106 -1.56 -5.42 -9.96
N ARG A 107 -2.75 -5.34 -10.58
CA ARG A 107 -3.71 -4.23 -10.49
C ARG A 107 -4.83 -4.50 -9.48
N ARG A 108 -4.52 -5.20 -8.39
CA ARG A 108 -5.42 -5.42 -7.26
C ARG A 108 -5.90 -4.11 -6.64
N ALA A 109 -7.07 -4.15 -6.01
CA ALA A 109 -7.69 -2.98 -5.41
C ALA A 109 -7.83 -3.15 -3.89
N ILE A 110 -7.84 -2.03 -3.16
CA ILE A 110 -8.35 -1.98 -1.80
C ILE A 110 -9.70 -1.29 -1.87
N VAL A 111 -10.76 -2.01 -1.48
CA VAL A 111 -12.14 -1.51 -1.50
C VAL A 111 -12.70 -1.50 -0.09
N GLY A 112 -13.37 -0.42 0.29
CA GLY A 112 -13.85 -0.29 1.66
C GLY A 112 -14.47 1.05 2.00
N THR A 113 -14.23 1.51 3.22
CA THR A 113 -14.77 2.73 3.79
C THR A 113 -13.64 3.68 4.19
N TRP A 114 -13.83 4.96 3.90
CA TRP A 114 -13.06 6.07 4.45
C TRP A 114 -13.88 6.79 5.51
N MET A 115 -13.26 7.10 6.65
CA MET A 115 -13.83 7.91 7.72
C MET A 115 -12.93 9.12 7.98
N GLN A 116 -13.50 10.31 8.00
CA GLN A 116 -12.81 11.57 8.26
C GLN A 116 -13.73 12.50 9.05
N GLY A 117 -13.42 12.71 10.34
CA GLY A 117 -14.32 13.43 11.25
C GLY A 117 -15.70 12.77 11.31
N SER A 118 -16.77 13.51 10.98
CA SER A 118 -18.13 12.98 10.86
C SER A 118 -18.48 12.44 9.47
N MET A 119 -17.60 12.58 8.49
CA MET A 119 -17.82 12.10 7.13
C MET A 119 -17.41 10.64 7.01
N LYS A 120 -18.27 9.85 6.38
CA LYS A 120 -18.03 8.45 6.02
C LYS A 120 -18.40 8.26 4.56
N GLY A 121 -17.58 7.54 3.82
CA GLY A 121 -17.79 7.32 2.39
C GLY A 121 -17.20 6.01 1.91
N ASP A 122 -17.64 5.54 0.75
CA ASP A 122 -16.97 4.43 0.10
C ASP A 122 -15.59 4.87 -0.41
N PHE A 123 -14.67 3.92 -0.44
CA PHE A 123 -13.28 4.09 -0.77
C PHE A 123 -12.86 3.00 -1.75
N LYS A 124 -12.12 3.39 -2.78
CA LYS A 124 -11.43 2.44 -3.65
C LYS A 124 -10.12 3.04 -4.13
N VAL A 125 -9.05 2.28 -3.97
CA VAL A 125 -7.76 2.52 -4.64
C VAL A 125 -7.30 1.27 -5.36
N THR A 126 -6.62 1.45 -6.48
CA THR A 126 -6.03 0.38 -7.28
C THR A 126 -4.52 0.53 -7.24
N ARG A 127 -3.81 -0.60 -7.12
CA ARG A 127 -2.35 -0.61 -7.15
C ARG A 127 -1.85 -0.20 -8.53
N ASP A 128 -0.84 0.66 -8.56
CA ASP A 128 -0.05 0.92 -9.76
C ASP A 128 0.92 -0.24 -9.99
N ASP A 129 1.10 -0.57 -11.27
CA ASP A 129 1.82 -1.75 -11.77
C ASP A 129 3.13 -2.09 -11.00
#